data_AF-A0A3S0UF03-F1
#
_entry.id   AF-A0A3S0UF03-F1
#
_cell.length_a   1.000
_cell.length_b   1.000
_cell.length_c   1.000
_cell.angle_alpha   90.00
_cell.angle_beta   90.00
_cell.angle_gamma   90.00
#
_symmetry.space_group_name_H-M   'P 1'
#
loop_
_entity.id
_entity.type
_entity.pdbx_description
1 polymer ?
#
loop_
_entity_poly.entity_id
_entity_poly.type
_entity_poly.pdbx_seq_one_letter_code
_entity_poly.pdbx_strand_id
1 'polypeptide(L)'
;MSLKILNGLEVNRGSFVPDAGEPVFTTDELALYVGDGSTAGGNKISGDKIFNGAGAPGTISGSANGDYYINTSNGDVYRKASGAWGTPAFNIKGSAGSSAFVYIAYASDSSGTGFTTTFNSALEYIAIKATTTAIASPAASDFTGLWKKYSNRLPAVQSVTSSATVTPTSADDLVKITAQAAGLTLANPTGTFSEGQCLIIRIKDNGTARTIAYGTKYRSLGATLPTTTTVSKTMYLSFIYNATDDQFDLVGYSQE
;
A
#
# COMPACT_ATOMS: atom_id res chain seq x y z
N MET A 1 43.87 12.63 -49.29
CA MET A 1 44.59 11.99 -48.17
C MET A 1 44.73 10.53 -48.54
N SER A 2 45.93 10.11 -48.96
CA SER A 2 46.15 8.73 -49.43
C SER A 2 46.54 7.89 -48.22
N LEU A 3 45.77 6.85 -47.89
CA LEU A 3 46.12 5.90 -46.83
C LEU A 3 47.30 5.05 -47.31
N LYS A 4 48.51 5.35 -46.82
CA LYS A 4 49.71 4.54 -47.10
C LYS A 4 49.68 3.31 -46.21
N ILE A 5 49.41 2.13 -46.78
CA ILE A 5 49.56 0.85 -46.09
C ILE A 5 50.96 0.32 -46.42
N LEU A 6 51.86 0.30 -45.46
CA LEU A 6 53.20 -0.28 -45.61
C LEU A 6 53.10 -1.79 -45.39
N ASN A 7 53.41 -2.59 -46.41
CA ASN A 7 53.50 -4.06 -46.28
C ASN A 7 54.94 -4.45 -45.89
N GLY A 8 55.12 -5.03 -44.70
CA GLY A 8 56.40 -5.55 -44.22
C GLY A 8 56.46 -5.64 -42.70
N LEU A 9 57.26 -6.59 -42.21
CA LEU A 9 57.53 -6.96 -40.81
C LEU A 9 57.34 -5.82 -39.80
N GLU A 10 56.43 -6.01 -38.84
CA GLU A 10 56.21 -5.19 -37.63
C GLU A 10 56.62 -3.72 -37.75
N VAL A 11 55.66 -2.83 -37.99
CA VAL A 11 55.86 -1.38 -37.94
C VAL A 11 56.29 -1.01 -36.50
N ASN A 12 57.59 -1.08 -36.25
CA ASN A 12 58.24 -0.71 -35.01
C ASN A 12 58.42 0.80 -35.03
N ARG A 13 58.03 1.49 -33.95
CA ARG A 13 58.10 2.95 -33.87
C ARG A 13 59.49 3.50 -34.18
N GLY A 14 60.54 2.74 -33.90
CA GLY A 14 61.92 3.16 -34.13
C GLY A 14 62.39 3.18 -35.59
N SER A 15 61.65 2.60 -36.55
CA SER A 15 62.14 2.39 -37.92
C SER A 15 61.69 3.42 -38.95
N PHE A 16 60.83 4.38 -38.59
CA PHE A 16 60.35 5.43 -39.48
C PHE A 16 59.85 6.66 -38.71
N VAL A 17 59.91 7.84 -39.34
CA VAL A 17 59.35 9.09 -38.82
C VAL A 17 58.19 9.50 -39.73
N PRO A 18 56.93 9.36 -39.28
CA PRO A 18 55.76 9.71 -40.09
C PRO A 18 55.61 11.23 -40.23
N ASP A 19 55.04 11.66 -41.37
CA ASP A 19 54.79 13.07 -41.65
C ASP A 19 53.81 13.67 -40.62
N ALA A 20 53.87 14.98 -40.39
CA ALA A 20 52.97 15.65 -39.46
C ALA A 20 51.48 15.40 -39.84
N GLY A 21 50.71 14.85 -38.91
CA GLY A 21 49.30 14.50 -39.12
C GLY A 21 49.03 13.14 -39.77
N GLU A 22 50.07 12.37 -40.13
CA GLU A 22 49.91 11.02 -40.68
C GLU A 22 49.50 10.03 -39.57
N PRO A 23 48.34 9.33 -39.70
CA PRO A 23 47.92 8.32 -38.74
C PRO A 23 48.71 7.02 -38.96
N VAL A 24 49.17 6.44 -37.86
CA VAL A 24 50.09 5.31 -37.87
C VAL A 24 49.67 4.31 -36.80
N PHE A 25 49.56 3.03 -37.14
CA PHE A 25 49.38 1.97 -36.16
C PHE A 25 50.70 1.18 -36.05
N THR A 26 51.24 1.08 -34.84
CA THR A 26 52.48 0.33 -34.61
C THR A 26 52.19 -0.98 -33.88
N THR A 27 52.95 -2.01 -34.21
CA THR A 27 52.74 -3.37 -33.67
C THR A 27 53.50 -3.64 -32.38
N ASP A 28 54.46 -2.79 -32.03
CA ASP A 28 55.27 -2.88 -30.81
C ASP A 28 54.45 -2.56 -29.54
N GLU A 29 53.62 -1.52 -29.58
CA GLU A 29 52.70 -1.13 -28.49
C GLU A 29 51.23 -1.40 -28.82
N LEU A 30 50.92 -1.91 -30.03
CA LEU A 30 49.56 -2.12 -30.53
C LEU A 30 48.66 -0.88 -30.35
N ALA A 31 49.20 0.30 -30.68
CA ALA A 31 48.54 1.58 -30.44
C ALA A 31 48.52 2.46 -31.71
N LEU A 32 47.58 3.41 -31.72
CA LEU A 32 47.49 4.44 -32.76
C LEU A 32 48.34 5.66 -32.38
N TYR A 33 49.06 6.15 -33.36
CA TYR A 33 49.93 7.31 -33.29
C TYR A 33 49.57 8.30 -34.38
N VAL A 34 49.94 9.56 -34.17
CA VAL A 34 49.91 10.60 -35.20
C VAL A 34 51.33 11.14 -35.39
N GLY A 35 51.78 11.21 -36.63
CA GLY A 35 53.08 11.76 -36.95
C GLY A 35 53.16 13.24 -36.59
N ASP A 36 54.34 13.66 -36.15
CA ASP A 36 54.68 15.06 -35.89
C ASP A 36 55.83 15.54 -36.80
N GLY A 37 56.27 14.70 -37.75
CA GLY A 37 57.36 14.99 -38.69
C GLY A 37 58.77 14.94 -38.09
N SER A 38 58.93 14.57 -36.81
CA SER A 38 60.23 14.61 -36.11
C SER A 38 60.50 13.42 -35.19
N THR A 39 59.45 12.81 -34.63
CA THR A 39 59.53 11.70 -33.69
C THR A 39 59.35 10.38 -34.42
N ALA A 40 60.27 9.44 -34.22
CA ALA A 40 60.15 8.09 -34.73
C ALA A 40 58.84 7.43 -34.22
N GLY A 41 58.01 6.96 -35.15
CA GLY A 41 56.70 6.35 -34.89
C GLY A 41 55.58 7.33 -34.52
N GLY A 42 55.85 8.63 -34.40
CA GLY A 42 54.87 9.67 -34.03
C GLY A 42 54.49 9.70 -32.55
N ASN A 43 53.52 10.57 -32.22
CA ASN A 43 52.99 10.75 -30.86
C ASN A 43 51.78 9.85 -30.62
N LYS A 44 51.76 9.18 -29.46
CA LYS A 44 50.68 8.28 -29.10
C LYS A 44 49.37 9.05 -28.96
N ILE A 45 48.35 8.62 -29.70
CA ILE A 45 46.98 9.07 -29.45
C ILE A 45 46.51 8.32 -28.21
N SER A 46 46.66 8.95 -27.04
CA SER A 46 46.08 8.42 -25.81
C SER A 46 44.60 8.80 -25.77
N GLY A 47 43.73 7.80 -25.69
CA GLY A 47 42.31 8.05 -25.38
C GLY A 47 42.13 8.56 -23.95
N ASP A 48 41.02 9.24 -23.70
CA ASP A 48 40.63 9.69 -22.36
C ASP A 48 40.49 8.47 -21.43
N LYS A 49 41.18 8.48 -20.29
CA LYS A 49 41.08 7.46 -19.24
C LYS A 49 40.06 7.89 -18.19
N ILE A 50 39.50 6.92 -17.47
CA ILE A 50 38.69 7.17 -16.28
C ILE A 50 39.43 6.58 -15.07
N PHE A 51 39.79 7.45 -14.13
CA PHE A 51 40.34 7.08 -12.84
C PHE A 51 39.25 7.09 -11.77
N ASN A 52 39.49 6.46 -10.63
CA ASN A 52 38.58 6.51 -9.49
C ASN A 52 39.31 6.40 -8.15
N GLY A 53 38.70 6.93 -7.10
CA GLY A 53 39.21 6.82 -5.74
C GLY A 53 38.32 7.56 -4.74
N ALA A 54 38.64 7.42 -3.44
CA ALA A 54 37.92 8.14 -2.40
C ALA A 54 38.46 9.57 -2.27
N GLY A 55 37.57 10.56 -2.26
CA GLY A 55 37.92 11.98 -2.14
C GLY A 55 38.23 12.66 -3.49
N ALA A 56 38.58 13.95 -3.42
CA ALA A 56 38.97 14.72 -4.61
C ALA A 56 40.30 14.20 -5.18
N PRO A 57 40.49 14.22 -6.50
CA PRO A 57 41.70 13.69 -7.13
C PRO A 57 42.94 14.54 -6.80
N GLY A 58 43.98 13.87 -6.31
CA GLY A 58 45.32 14.44 -6.19
C GLY A 58 46.16 14.23 -7.45
N THR A 59 47.48 14.16 -7.30
CA THR A 59 48.39 13.79 -8.39
C THR A 59 48.26 12.30 -8.68
N ILE A 60 47.84 11.96 -9.89
CA ILE A 60 47.67 10.57 -10.34
C ILE A 60 48.67 10.30 -11.46
N SER A 61 49.54 9.30 -11.26
CA SER A 61 50.54 8.91 -12.27
C SER A 61 49.86 8.47 -13.57
N GLY A 62 50.38 8.92 -14.71
CA GLY A 62 49.85 8.57 -16.03
C GLY A 62 48.53 9.25 -16.42
N SER A 63 48.10 10.28 -15.68
CA SER A 63 46.94 11.11 -16.03
C SER A 63 47.32 12.28 -16.94
N ALA A 64 46.58 12.44 -18.03
CA ALA A 64 46.73 13.47 -19.05
C ALA A 64 45.49 14.39 -19.11
N ASN A 65 45.60 15.52 -19.79
CA ASN A 65 44.43 16.36 -20.06
C ASN A 65 43.44 15.58 -20.93
N GLY A 66 42.14 15.69 -20.63
CA GLY A 66 41.09 14.88 -21.26
C GLY A 66 40.58 13.76 -20.35
N ASP A 67 41.41 13.25 -19.44
CA ASP A 67 41.03 12.18 -18.53
C ASP A 67 39.94 12.63 -17.54
N TYR A 68 39.15 11.65 -17.09
CA TYR A 68 38.14 11.80 -16.06
C TYR A 68 38.56 11.12 -14.76
N TYR A 69 38.03 11.60 -13.64
CA TYR A 69 38.17 10.96 -12.34
C TYR A 69 36.82 10.90 -11.64
N ILE A 70 36.45 9.73 -11.11
CA ILE A 70 35.24 9.51 -10.33
C ILE A 70 35.60 9.42 -8.85
N ASN A 71 35.13 10.39 -8.06
CA ASN A 71 35.19 10.32 -6.60
C ASN A 71 34.14 9.32 -6.10
N THR A 72 34.59 8.18 -5.59
CA THR A 72 33.71 7.08 -5.16
C THR A 72 32.92 7.42 -3.89
N SER A 73 33.41 8.38 -3.08
CA SER A 73 32.74 8.81 -1.85
C SER A 73 31.43 9.52 -2.13
N ASN A 74 31.40 10.47 -3.08
CA ASN A 74 30.24 11.33 -3.31
C ASN A 74 29.72 11.31 -4.75
N GLY A 75 30.38 10.63 -5.69
CA GLY A 75 29.97 10.56 -7.08
C GLY A 75 30.36 11.78 -7.92
N ASP A 76 31.18 12.69 -7.42
CA ASP A 76 31.70 13.79 -8.23
C ASP A 76 32.60 13.25 -9.35
N VAL A 77 32.42 13.79 -10.54
CA VAL A 77 33.25 13.50 -11.71
C VAL A 77 34.06 14.74 -12.03
N TYR A 78 35.38 14.59 -12.08
CA TYR A 78 36.34 15.63 -12.44
C TYR A 78 36.84 15.38 -13.85
N ARG A 79 37.23 16.44 -14.56
CA ARG A 79 37.89 16.35 -15.87
C ARG A 79 39.22 17.08 -15.80
N LYS A 80 40.31 16.40 -16.15
CA LYS A 80 41.64 17.01 -16.13
C LYS A 80 41.81 17.96 -17.33
N ALA A 81 42.18 19.20 -17.05
CA ALA A 81 42.47 20.21 -18.06
C ALA A 81 43.64 21.08 -17.59
N SER A 82 44.50 21.50 -18.54
CA SER A 82 45.66 22.35 -18.25
C SER A 82 46.55 21.84 -17.10
N GLY A 83 46.68 20.52 -16.97
CA GLY A 83 47.50 19.85 -15.95
C GLY A 83 46.83 19.63 -14.59
N ALA A 84 45.60 20.14 -14.36
CA ALA A 84 44.90 20.06 -13.08
C ALA A 84 43.49 19.45 -13.21
N TRP A 85 42.99 18.82 -12.15
CA TRP A 85 41.64 18.23 -12.11
C TRP A 85 40.52 19.24 -11.88
N GLY A 86 40.84 20.45 -11.38
CA GLY A 86 39.87 21.51 -11.15
C GLY A 86 38.80 21.15 -10.12
N THR A 87 37.62 21.78 -10.25
CA THR A 87 36.41 21.45 -9.50
C THR A 87 35.65 20.30 -10.18
N PRO A 88 34.71 19.64 -9.48
CA PRO A 88 33.81 18.68 -10.12
C PRO A 88 33.15 19.27 -11.37
N ALA A 89 33.17 18.52 -12.47
CA ALA A 89 32.46 18.85 -13.69
C ALA A 89 30.96 18.55 -13.57
N PHE A 90 30.61 17.42 -12.93
CA PHE A 90 29.24 17.02 -12.60
C PHE A 90 29.25 15.95 -11.50
N ASN A 91 28.08 15.50 -11.05
CA ASN A 91 27.93 14.41 -10.08
C ASN A 91 27.04 13.32 -10.67
N ILE A 92 27.41 12.04 -10.50
CA ILE A 92 26.66 10.87 -11.00
C ILE A 92 25.68 10.27 -9.98
N LYS A 93 25.67 10.76 -8.75
CA LYS A 93 24.68 10.43 -7.72
C LYS A 93 23.58 11.49 -7.71
N GLY A 94 22.33 11.02 -7.60
CA GLY A 94 21.19 11.87 -7.31
C GLY A 94 21.10 12.24 -5.83
N SER A 95 20.17 13.13 -5.48
CA SER A 95 19.78 13.36 -4.09
C SER A 95 19.32 12.04 -3.44
N ALA A 96 19.55 11.90 -2.13
CA ALA A 96 18.98 10.79 -1.38
C ALA A 96 17.44 10.77 -1.51
N GLY A 97 16.85 9.57 -1.55
CA GLY A 97 15.39 9.42 -1.51
C GLY A 97 14.80 9.92 -0.18
N SER A 98 13.57 10.39 -0.20
CA SER A 98 12.83 10.71 1.03
C SER A 98 12.42 9.43 1.76
N SER A 99 12.43 9.44 3.09
CA SER A 99 11.85 8.35 3.89
C SER A 99 10.35 8.24 3.63
N ALA A 100 9.80 7.03 3.76
CA ALA A 100 8.37 6.77 3.70
C ALA A 100 7.94 5.90 4.89
N PHE A 101 6.99 6.39 5.67
CA PHE A 101 6.38 5.69 6.79
C PHE A 101 4.89 5.48 6.49
N VAL A 102 4.42 4.24 6.65
CA VAL A 102 3.02 3.88 6.48
C VAL A 102 2.49 3.39 7.82
N TYR A 103 1.43 4.04 8.29
CA TYR A 103 0.73 3.67 9.52
C TYR A 103 -0.67 3.19 9.18
N ILE A 104 -1.07 2.09 9.81
CA ILE A 104 -2.42 1.54 9.75
C ILE A 104 -2.99 1.58 11.16
N ALA A 105 -4.20 2.10 11.30
CA ALA A 105 -4.88 2.20 12.58
C ALA A 105 -6.35 1.75 12.45
N TYR A 106 -6.94 1.41 13.59
CA TYR A 106 -8.30 0.90 13.73
C TYR A 106 -9.07 1.70 14.79
N ALA A 107 -10.39 1.82 14.60
CA ALA A 107 -11.28 2.56 15.49
C ALA A 107 -12.72 2.02 15.44
N SER A 108 -13.53 2.35 16.45
CA SER A 108 -14.94 1.98 16.51
C SER A 108 -15.84 2.87 15.66
N ASP A 109 -15.38 4.07 15.31
CA ASP A 109 -16.14 5.06 14.53
C ASP A 109 -15.25 5.88 13.58
N SER A 110 -15.87 6.78 12.81
CA SER A 110 -15.19 7.70 11.90
C SER A 110 -14.43 8.83 12.60
N SER A 111 -14.56 8.96 13.92
CA SER A 111 -13.87 9.96 14.74
C SER A 111 -12.59 9.42 15.39
N GLY A 112 -12.34 8.11 15.28
CA GLY A 112 -11.16 7.48 15.85
C GLY A 112 -11.32 6.98 17.29
N THR A 113 -12.56 6.86 17.79
CA THR A 113 -12.82 6.30 19.12
C THR A 113 -12.27 4.87 19.23
N GLY A 114 -11.70 4.50 20.39
CA GLY A 114 -11.12 3.17 20.58
C GLY A 114 -9.84 2.92 19.75
N PHE A 115 -9.13 4.00 19.39
CA PHE A 115 -7.91 3.95 18.59
C PHE A 115 -6.93 2.85 18.99
N THR A 116 -6.45 2.11 18.00
CA THR A 116 -5.36 1.13 18.14
C THR A 116 -4.63 0.96 16.82
N THR A 117 -3.33 0.68 16.86
CA THR A 117 -2.54 0.27 15.69
C THR A 117 -2.48 -1.24 15.53
N THR A 118 -3.01 -1.99 16.49
CA THR A 118 -3.11 -3.45 16.44
C THR A 118 -4.48 -3.83 15.88
N PHE A 119 -4.49 -4.73 14.90
CA PHE A 119 -5.74 -5.23 14.32
C PHE A 119 -6.68 -5.76 15.43
N ASN A 120 -7.94 -5.32 15.37
CA ASN A 120 -8.99 -5.76 16.26
C ASN A 120 -10.26 -5.99 15.44
N SER A 121 -10.75 -7.22 15.42
CA SER A 121 -11.94 -7.62 14.67
C SER A 121 -13.25 -7.02 15.20
N ALA A 122 -13.26 -6.46 16.41
CA ALA A 122 -14.41 -5.76 16.97
C ALA A 122 -14.50 -4.28 16.55
N LEU A 123 -13.47 -3.74 15.89
CA LEU A 123 -13.44 -2.35 15.41
C LEU A 123 -13.84 -2.30 13.93
N GLU A 124 -14.68 -1.34 13.57
CA GLU A 124 -15.30 -1.29 12.25
C GLU A 124 -14.60 -0.34 11.28
N TYR A 125 -13.70 0.53 11.76
CA TYR A 125 -13.04 1.55 10.95
C TYR A 125 -11.52 1.33 10.87
N ILE A 126 -10.96 1.59 9.70
CA ILE A 126 -9.52 1.57 9.40
C ILE A 126 -9.10 2.94 8.89
N ALA A 127 -7.88 3.35 9.19
CA ALA A 127 -7.23 4.49 8.56
C ALA A 127 -5.80 4.14 8.14
N ILE A 128 -5.38 4.68 7.01
CA ILE A 128 -4.03 4.49 6.46
C ILE A 128 -3.41 5.86 6.25
N LYS A 129 -2.23 6.10 6.84
CA LYS A 129 -1.47 7.34 6.69
C LYS A 129 -0.08 7.06 6.14
N ALA A 130 0.25 7.71 5.04
CA ALA A 130 1.61 7.75 4.50
C ALA A 130 2.24 9.12 4.82
N THR A 131 3.49 9.13 5.29
CA THR A 131 4.23 10.35 5.66
C THR A 131 5.72 10.19 5.46
N THR A 132 6.43 11.30 5.25
CA THR A 132 7.90 11.34 5.18
C THR A 132 8.55 11.59 6.54
N THR A 133 7.75 11.91 7.57
CA THR A 133 8.20 12.17 8.94
C THR A 133 7.65 11.11 9.88
N ALA A 134 8.53 10.46 10.63
CA ALA A 134 8.15 9.44 11.59
C ALA A 134 7.26 10.02 12.70
N ILE A 135 6.18 9.30 13.02
CA ILE A 135 5.30 9.54 14.15
C ILE A 135 5.74 8.59 15.28
N ALA A 136 6.31 9.13 16.35
CA ALA A 136 6.86 8.33 17.45
C ALA A 136 5.76 7.63 18.28
N SER A 137 4.58 8.25 18.39
CA SER A 137 3.44 7.70 19.12
C SER A 137 2.16 8.06 18.37
N PRO A 138 1.72 7.21 17.43
CA PRO A 138 0.50 7.45 16.65
C PRO A 138 -0.72 7.62 17.55
N ALA A 139 -1.57 8.59 17.23
CA ALA A 139 -2.82 8.85 17.91
C ALA A 139 -3.97 9.03 16.91
N ALA A 140 -5.23 8.96 17.38
CA ALA A 140 -6.41 9.13 16.52
C ALA A 140 -6.40 10.42 15.68
N SER A 141 -5.87 11.51 16.23
CA SER A 141 -5.74 12.81 15.58
C SER A 141 -4.79 12.80 14.37
N ASP A 142 -3.85 11.85 14.30
CA ASP A 142 -3.01 11.69 13.12
C ASP A 142 -3.81 11.26 11.90
N PHE A 143 -4.96 10.62 12.11
CA PHE A 143 -5.78 9.98 11.09
C PHE A 143 -7.11 10.71 10.84
N THR A 144 -7.25 11.95 11.32
CA THR A 144 -8.47 12.74 11.12
C THR A 144 -8.83 12.83 9.63
N GLY A 145 -10.08 12.44 9.29
CA GLY A 145 -10.58 12.42 7.92
C GLY A 145 -10.17 11.19 7.09
N LEU A 146 -9.31 10.31 7.62
CA LEU A 146 -8.84 9.10 6.93
C LEU A 146 -9.61 7.83 7.29
N TRP A 147 -10.45 7.88 8.33
CA TRP A 147 -11.23 6.73 8.79
C TRP A 147 -12.26 6.27 7.76
N LYS A 148 -12.21 4.99 7.40
CA LYS A 148 -13.15 4.32 6.51
C LYS A 148 -13.67 3.05 7.16
N LYS A 149 -14.98 2.81 7.07
CA LYS A 149 -15.58 1.55 7.52
C LYS A 149 -15.03 0.42 6.64
N TYR A 150 -14.47 -0.61 7.27
CA TYR A 150 -13.83 -1.74 6.57
C TYR A 150 -14.34 -3.11 7.05
N SER A 151 -15.16 -3.15 8.10
CA SER A 151 -15.79 -4.38 8.53
C SER A 151 -16.98 -4.73 7.63
N ASN A 152 -16.93 -5.92 7.03
CA ASN A 152 -18.13 -6.63 6.62
C ASN A 152 -18.65 -7.36 7.87
N ARG A 153 -19.52 -6.71 8.66
CA ARG A 153 -20.19 -7.40 9.76
C ARG A 153 -20.99 -8.56 9.15
N LEU A 154 -20.53 -9.79 9.40
CA LEU A 154 -21.33 -10.99 9.11
C LEU A 154 -22.64 -10.87 9.89
N PRO A 155 -23.78 -11.35 9.36
CA PRO A 155 -25.03 -11.30 10.08
C PRO A 155 -24.90 -11.94 11.46
N ALA A 156 -25.06 -11.14 12.52
CA ALA A 156 -24.99 -11.63 13.89
C ALA A 156 -26.31 -12.33 14.26
N VAL A 157 -26.22 -13.49 14.94
CA VAL A 157 -27.38 -14.35 15.21
C VAL A 157 -27.53 -14.65 16.70
N GLN A 158 -28.63 -14.19 17.30
CA GLN A 158 -29.09 -14.65 18.60
C GLN A 158 -29.83 -15.98 18.41
N SER A 159 -29.28 -17.10 18.87
CA SER A 159 -29.93 -18.40 18.76
C SER A 159 -30.60 -18.81 20.07
N VAL A 160 -31.89 -19.12 20.01
CA VAL A 160 -32.72 -19.55 21.14
C VAL A 160 -33.42 -20.85 20.77
N THR A 161 -33.34 -21.88 21.62
CA THR A 161 -34.07 -23.12 21.34
C THR A 161 -35.57 -22.96 21.61
N SER A 162 -35.93 -22.51 22.81
CA SER A 162 -37.30 -22.17 23.22
C SER A 162 -37.21 -21.21 24.40
N SER A 163 -38.10 -20.23 24.47
CA SER A 163 -38.24 -19.36 25.65
C SER A 163 -39.64 -18.75 25.71
N ALA A 164 -40.16 -18.48 26.91
CA ALA A 164 -41.39 -17.71 27.06
C ALA A 164 -41.20 -16.23 26.67
N THR A 165 -39.97 -15.71 26.84
CA THR A 165 -39.61 -14.33 26.49
C THR A 165 -38.28 -14.32 25.75
N VAL A 166 -38.23 -13.65 24.61
CA VAL A 166 -36.99 -13.40 23.87
C VAL A 166 -36.84 -11.89 23.72
N THR A 167 -35.66 -11.38 24.09
CA THR A 167 -35.31 -9.96 23.99
C THR A 167 -34.24 -9.79 22.91
N PRO A 168 -34.59 -9.26 21.73
CA PRO A 168 -33.61 -8.95 20.69
C PRO A 168 -32.64 -7.84 21.13
N THR A 169 -31.48 -7.77 20.50
CA THR A 169 -30.47 -6.73 20.80
C THR A 169 -30.01 -6.04 19.52
N SER A 170 -29.56 -4.80 19.61
CA SER A 170 -29.01 -4.05 18.46
C SER A 170 -27.71 -4.64 17.90
N ALA A 171 -27.12 -5.61 18.61
CA ALA A 171 -25.92 -6.33 18.19
C ALA A 171 -26.22 -7.51 17.26
N ASP A 172 -27.49 -7.93 17.12
CA ASP A 172 -27.93 -9.06 16.30
C ASP A 172 -28.72 -8.60 15.07
N ASP A 173 -28.53 -9.26 13.94
CA ASP A 173 -29.34 -9.06 12.72
C ASP A 173 -30.48 -10.08 12.62
N LEU A 174 -30.29 -11.25 13.23
CA LEU A 174 -31.24 -12.36 13.24
C LEU A 174 -31.45 -12.88 14.66
N VAL A 175 -32.71 -12.94 15.07
CA VAL A 175 -33.14 -13.74 16.22
C VAL A 175 -33.68 -15.07 15.71
N LYS A 176 -33.00 -16.17 16.03
CA LYS A 176 -33.31 -17.52 15.57
C LYS A 176 -33.90 -18.35 16.70
N ILE A 177 -35.21 -18.53 16.68
CA ILE A 177 -35.95 -19.43 17.58
C ILE A 177 -36.16 -20.76 16.85
N THR A 178 -35.68 -21.88 17.41
CA THR A 178 -35.57 -23.15 16.67
C THR A 178 -36.65 -24.18 16.97
N ALA A 179 -37.23 -24.18 18.18
CA ALA A 179 -38.25 -25.15 18.60
C ALA A 179 -39.16 -24.57 19.71
N GLN A 180 -39.88 -23.50 19.41
CA GLN A 180 -40.72 -22.78 20.37
C GLN A 180 -41.80 -23.68 20.98
N ALA A 181 -41.75 -23.86 22.30
CA ALA A 181 -42.60 -24.79 23.05
C ALA A 181 -43.53 -24.11 24.08
N ALA A 182 -43.46 -22.79 24.23
CA ALA A 182 -44.31 -22.00 25.12
C ALA A 182 -44.95 -20.83 24.37
N GLY A 183 -45.95 -20.15 24.96
CA GLY A 183 -46.37 -18.84 24.47
C GLY A 183 -45.18 -17.88 24.46
N LEU A 184 -44.92 -17.27 23.30
CA LEU A 184 -43.75 -16.43 23.06
C LEU A 184 -44.10 -14.96 23.26
N THR A 185 -43.30 -14.27 24.06
CA THR A 185 -43.27 -12.81 24.11
C THR A 185 -41.97 -12.32 23.48
N LEU A 186 -42.07 -11.56 22.39
CA LEU A 186 -40.97 -10.79 21.84
C LEU A 186 -40.90 -9.47 22.61
N ALA A 187 -39.98 -9.37 23.56
CA ALA A 187 -39.81 -8.17 24.38
C ALA A 187 -39.21 -7.02 23.54
N ASN A 188 -39.36 -5.78 24.02
CA ASN A 188 -38.77 -4.61 23.37
C ASN A 188 -37.26 -4.83 23.15
N PRO A 189 -36.75 -4.65 21.91
CA PRO A 189 -35.32 -4.78 21.65
C PRO A 189 -34.48 -3.84 22.53
N THR A 190 -33.30 -4.30 22.95
CA THR A 190 -32.35 -3.54 23.78
C THR A 190 -31.12 -3.09 22.98
N GLY A 191 -30.38 -2.12 23.50
CA GLY A 191 -29.27 -1.48 22.80
C GLY A 191 -29.73 -0.28 21.98
N THR A 192 -28.84 0.23 21.13
CA THR A 192 -29.06 1.42 20.32
C THR A 192 -29.15 1.02 18.85
N PHE A 193 -30.35 1.05 18.29
CA PHE A 193 -30.58 0.79 16.87
C PHE A 193 -30.41 2.10 16.07
N SER A 194 -29.92 1.98 14.83
CA SER A 194 -29.82 3.10 13.89
C SER A 194 -31.02 3.15 12.95
N GLU A 195 -31.39 4.34 12.45
CA GLU A 195 -32.45 4.51 11.45
C GLU A 195 -32.27 3.53 10.28
N GLY A 196 -33.35 2.83 9.93
CA GLY A 196 -33.35 1.85 8.85
C GLY A 196 -32.67 0.52 9.18
N GLN A 197 -32.15 0.32 10.40
CA GLN A 197 -31.55 -0.96 10.80
C GLN A 197 -32.61 -2.07 10.77
N CYS A 198 -32.32 -3.13 10.02
CA CYS A 198 -33.20 -4.28 9.90
C CYS A 198 -33.04 -5.24 11.10
N LEU A 199 -34.14 -5.86 11.50
CA LEU A 199 -34.17 -6.97 12.45
C LEU A 199 -35.02 -8.10 11.85
N ILE A 200 -34.45 -9.29 11.71
CA ILE A 200 -35.19 -10.48 11.27
C ILE A 200 -35.44 -11.38 12.49
N ILE A 201 -36.66 -11.85 12.63
CA ILE A 201 -37.03 -12.84 13.64
C ILE A 201 -37.49 -14.11 12.93
N ARG A 202 -36.70 -15.18 13.05
CA ARG A 202 -37.02 -16.51 12.54
C ARG A 202 -37.58 -17.37 13.65
N ILE A 203 -38.78 -17.91 13.47
CA ILE A 203 -39.47 -18.74 14.47
C ILE A 203 -39.82 -20.09 13.86
N LYS A 204 -39.56 -21.17 14.59
CA LYS A 204 -40.14 -22.50 14.33
C LYS A 204 -40.66 -23.06 15.64
N ASP A 205 -41.91 -23.52 15.67
CA ASP A 205 -42.47 -24.19 16.85
C ASP A 205 -42.10 -25.67 16.92
N ASN A 206 -42.38 -26.29 18.06
CA ASN A 206 -42.07 -27.69 18.32
C ASN A 206 -43.17 -28.68 17.86
N GLY A 207 -43.99 -28.30 16.86
CA GLY A 207 -45.12 -29.10 16.38
C GLY A 207 -46.44 -28.77 17.06
N THR A 208 -46.52 -27.64 17.76
CA THR A 208 -47.76 -27.10 18.34
C THR A 208 -47.72 -25.59 18.22
N ALA A 209 -48.79 -25.01 17.67
CA ALA A 209 -48.89 -23.57 17.52
C ALA A 209 -48.77 -22.87 18.87
N ARG A 210 -47.96 -21.82 18.93
CA ARG A 210 -47.73 -21.01 20.12
C ARG A 210 -48.24 -19.61 19.90
N THR A 211 -48.81 -19.00 20.93
CA THR A 211 -49.15 -17.58 20.88
C THR A 211 -47.88 -16.75 20.73
N ILE A 212 -48.00 -15.60 20.07
CA ILE A 212 -46.95 -14.60 19.93
C ILE A 212 -47.51 -13.28 20.45
N ALA A 213 -46.85 -12.73 21.45
CA ALA A 213 -47.08 -11.39 21.98
C ALA A 213 -45.86 -10.52 21.71
N TYR A 214 -46.06 -9.20 21.65
CA TYR A 214 -45.03 -8.24 21.32
C TYR A 214 -44.93 -7.16 22.40
N GLY A 215 -43.73 -6.65 22.61
CA GLY A 215 -43.50 -5.42 23.35
C GLY A 215 -44.10 -4.20 22.64
N THR A 216 -44.13 -3.08 23.34
CA THR A 216 -44.73 -1.81 22.89
C THR A 216 -44.01 -1.13 21.72
N LYS A 217 -42.79 -1.58 21.38
CA LYS A 217 -41.98 -1.05 20.26
C LYS A 217 -42.24 -1.75 18.92
N TYR A 218 -43.12 -2.75 18.85
CA TYR A 218 -43.45 -3.39 17.58
C TYR A 218 -44.72 -2.81 17.00
N ARG A 219 -44.67 -2.39 15.74
CA ARG A 219 -45.80 -1.78 15.02
C ARG A 219 -46.09 -2.57 13.74
N SER A 220 -47.38 -2.80 13.48
CA SER A 220 -47.83 -3.32 12.19
C SER A 220 -47.74 -2.21 11.14
N LEU A 221 -47.07 -2.45 10.01
CA LEU A 221 -46.97 -1.48 8.92
C LEU A 221 -47.27 -2.11 7.56
N GLY A 222 -46.35 -2.92 7.02
CA GLY A 222 -46.53 -3.66 5.76
C GLY A 222 -47.31 -4.96 5.91
N ALA A 223 -47.40 -5.48 7.15
CA ALA A 223 -48.24 -6.62 7.50
C ALA A 223 -48.75 -6.49 8.94
N THR A 224 -49.82 -7.22 9.26
CA THR A 224 -50.29 -7.40 10.65
C THR A 224 -49.32 -8.30 11.40
N LEU A 225 -48.95 -7.90 12.63
CA LEU A 225 -48.14 -8.73 13.52
C LEU A 225 -48.82 -10.09 13.76
N PRO A 226 -48.18 -11.23 13.42
CA PRO A 226 -48.80 -12.54 13.63
C PRO A 226 -48.89 -12.84 15.13
N THR A 227 -50.06 -13.32 15.58
CA THR A 227 -50.32 -13.63 17.00
C THR A 227 -50.14 -15.10 17.34
N THR A 228 -49.84 -15.94 16.36
CA THR A 228 -49.59 -17.37 16.54
C THR A 228 -48.49 -17.85 15.60
N THR A 229 -47.70 -18.84 16.02
CA THR A 229 -46.85 -19.60 15.10
C THR A 229 -47.70 -20.49 14.21
N THR A 230 -47.19 -20.81 13.02
CA THR A 230 -47.78 -21.84 12.17
C THR A 230 -47.12 -23.18 12.46
N VAL A 231 -47.94 -24.17 12.83
CA VAL A 231 -47.51 -25.52 13.29
C VAL A 231 -46.43 -26.10 12.38
N SER A 232 -45.27 -26.41 12.96
CA SER A 232 -44.13 -27.04 12.29
C SER A 232 -43.51 -26.25 11.12
N LYS A 233 -43.98 -25.03 10.85
CA LYS A 233 -43.45 -24.17 9.79
C LYS A 233 -42.38 -23.23 10.32
N THR A 234 -41.47 -22.86 9.43
CA THR A 234 -40.54 -21.76 9.69
C THR A 234 -41.20 -20.46 9.28
N MET A 235 -41.24 -19.48 10.17
CA MET A 235 -41.68 -18.11 9.89
C MET A 235 -40.47 -17.17 9.90
N TYR A 236 -40.45 -16.19 9.00
CA TYR A 236 -39.52 -15.07 9.01
C TYR A 236 -40.31 -13.77 9.08
N LEU A 237 -40.15 -13.03 10.17
CA LEU A 237 -40.70 -11.68 10.34
C LEU A 237 -39.59 -10.68 10.07
N SER A 238 -39.83 -9.71 9.20
CA SER A 238 -38.85 -8.69 8.82
C SER A 238 -39.29 -7.33 9.37
N PHE A 239 -38.44 -6.73 10.19
CA PHE A 239 -38.66 -5.43 10.79
C PHE A 239 -37.63 -4.41 10.31
N ILE A 240 -38.05 -3.16 10.18
CA ILE A 240 -37.16 -2.00 9.98
C ILE A 240 -37.35 -1.06 11.17
N TYR A 241 -36.24 -0.65 11.80
CA TYR A 241 -36.28 0.33 12.89
C TYR A 241 -36.46 1.75 12.35
N ASN A 242 -37.49 2.42 12.84
CA ASN A 242 -37.76 3.84 12.63
C ASN A 242 -37.39 4.59 13.91
N ALA A 243 -36.28 5.33 13.85
CA ALA A 243 -35.73 6.06 14.98
C ALA A 243 -36.53 7.33 15.32
N THR A 244 -37.35 7.84 14.39
CA THR A 244 -38.22 9.00 14.64
C THR A 244 -39.34 8.64 15.62
N ASP A 245 -39.94 7.46 15.44
CA ASP A 245 -41.05 6.98 16.27
C ASP A 245 -40.60 6.03 17.40
N ASP A 246 -39.32 5.62 17.40
CA ASP A 246 -38.77 4.56 18.26
C ASP A 246 -39.55 3.24 18.16
N GLN A 247 -39.88 2.85 16.92
CA GLN A 247 -40.70 1.67 16.58
C GLN A 247 -39.99 0.74 15.59
N PHE A 248 -40.25 -0.56 15.73
CA PHE A 248 -39.90 -1.60 14.77
C PHE A 248 -41.11 -1.89 13.90
N ASP A 249 -41.04 -1.41 12.66
CA ASP A 249 -42.11 -1.56 11.69
C ASP A 249 -42.02 -2.92 11.01
N LEU A 250 -43.05 -3.76 11.20
CA LEU A 250 -43.17 -5.02 10.47
C LEU A 250 -43.46 -4.71 9.00
N VAL A 251 -42.49 -4.91 8.12
CA VAL A 251 -42.66 -4.72 6.67
C VAL A 251 -43.29 -5.92 5.99
N GLY A 252 -43.15 -7.11 6.58
CA GLY A 252 -43.76 -8.34 6.08
C GLY A 252 -43.28 -9.56 6.83
N TYR A 253 -44.01 -10.67 6.67
CA TYR A 253 -43.56 -11.99 7.11
C TYR A 253 -43.95 -13.06 6.09
N SER A 254 -43.14 -14.11 6.03
CA SER A 254 -43.36 -15.29 5.18
C SER A 254 -43.22 -16.58 5.99
N GLN A 255 -43.89 -17.64 5.54
CA GLN A 255 -43.81 -18.97 6.14
C GLN A 255 -43.72 -20.07 5.08
N GLU A 256 -43.09 -21.19 5.44
CA GLU A 256 -43.05 -22.43 4.65
C GLU A 256 -44.43 -23.10 4.53
#